data_AF-A0A1F9TFB4-F1
#
_entry.id   AF-A0A1F9TFB4-F1
#
_cell.length_a   1.000
_cell.length_b   1.000
_cell.length_c   1.000
_cell.angle_alpha   90.00
_cell.angle_beta   90.00
_cell.angle_gamma   90.00
#
_symmetry.space_group_name_H-M   'P 1'
#
loop_
_entity.id
_entity.type
_entity.pdbx_description
1 polymer ?
#
loop_
_entity_poly.entity_id
_entity_poly.type
_entity_poly.pdbx_seq_one_letter_code
_entity_poly.pdbx_strand_id
1 'polypeptide(L)'
;MDVAGQFYHVMSRGIERRAIFTDKYDYADFYGRLAEWISLSGSKCLAWCLMPNHFHVFLMRGDRPLSELMSHVLTGYATTFNLKYERAGHLFQNRYKSIICLSENYLREAVPYIHLNPLRAGLIKELSELKDYRWCGHAAALGLRGKDILDRSEFLDHFGGTERSAVENYLRAIAARAASGRLGPEELPETPDQASPDRETQEDLVLSAPIHSGNVMFPAQSREESLALTERISGVERGSIFGLTRAHTISHARAIYCYLRKESAGVSGERLAEELRISRSGVSRLIWRGRGYFLDWEKLNNSTTSLLGR
;
A
#
# COMPACT_ATOMS: atom_id res chain seq x y z
N MET A 1 -8.40 3.25 -6.09
CA MET A 1 -9.13 2.10 -6.64
C MET A 1 -8.91 0.96 -5.67
N ASP A 2 -9.94 0.17 -5.39
CA ASP A 2 -9.95 -0.95 -4.46
C ASP A 2 -10.27 -2.21 -5.29
N VAL A 3 -9.34 -3.17 -5.32
CA VAL A 3 -9.28 -4.27 -6.31
C VAL A 3 -9.11 -5.60 -5.57
N ALA A 4 -9.95 -6.58 -5.91
CA ALA A 4 -9.90 -7.95 -5.40
C ALA A 4 -8.54 -8.61 -5.61
N GLY A 5 -8.10 -9.42 -4.65
CA GLY A 5 -6.85 -10.19 -4.73
C GLY A 5 -5.57 -9.37 -4.64
N GLN A 6 -5.67 -8.04 -4.49
CA GLN A 6 -4.51 -7.17 -4.31
C GLN A 6 -4.17 -7.00 -2.83
N PHE A 7 -2.89 -6.79 -2.54
CA PHE A 7 -2.40 -6.53 -1.20
C PHE A 7 -2.47 -5.05 -0.85
N TYR A 8 -2.85 -4.76 0.39
CA TYR A 8 -2.96 -3.42 0.93
C TYR A 8 -2.27 -3.32 2.27
N HIS A 9 -1.42 -2.30 2.41
CA HIS A 9 -0.99 -1.80 3.71
C HIS A 9 -1.97 -0.73 4.17
N VAL A 10 -2.71 -1.04 5.24
CA VAL A 10 -3.77 -0.22 5.81
C VAL A 10 -3.33 0.33 7.15
N MET A 11 -3.58 1.62 7.38
CA MET A 11 -3.22 2.27 8.64
C MET A 11 -4.14 3.43 8.96
N SER A 12 -4.35 3.68 10.25
CA SER A 12 -5.04 4.86 10.76
C SER A 12 -4.51 5.24 12.13
N ARG A 13 -4.75 6.49 12.54
CA ARG A 13 -4.22 7.09 13.75
C ARG A 13 -5.27 7.96 14.44
N GLY A 14 -5.17 8.05 15.77
CA GLY A 14 -5.98 8.95 16.58
C GLY A 14 -5.78 10.42 16.25
N ILE A 15 -6.85 11.21 16.38
CA ILE A 15 -6.76 12.67 16.28
C ILE A 15 -5.75 13.20 17.31
N GLU A 16 -4.97 14.23 16.94
CA GLU A 16 -3.90 14.80 17.78
C GLU A 16 -2.86 13.75 18.26
N ARG A 17 -2.70 12.64 17.52
CA ARG A 17 -1.84 11.50 17.91
C ARG A 17 -2.20 10.90 19.29
N ARG A 18 -3.42 11.15 19.77
CA ARG A 18 -3.90 10.63 21.06
C ARG A 18 -4.02 9.12 21.04
N ALA A 19 -3.90 8.53 22.23
CA ALA A 19 -4.15 7.12 22.40
C ALA A 19 -5.59 6.78 21.97
N ILE A 20 -5.70 5.84 21.04
CA ILE A 20 -6.93 5.18 20.62
C ILE A 20 -7.08 3.82 21.30
N PHE A 21 -6.03 3.25 21.91
CA PHE A 21 -6.11 2.07 22.77
C PHE A 21 -5.46 2.40 24.12
N THR A 22 -6.26 2.46 25.18
CA THR A 22 -5.79 2.89 26.51
C THR A 22 -5.74 1.73 27.50
N ASP A 23 -6.54 0.68 27.28
CA ASP A 23 -6.47 -0.57 28.05
C ASP A 23 -6.61 -1.81 27.18
N LYS A 24 -6.43 -3.00 27.77
CA LYS A 24 -6.51 -4.29 27.07
C LYS A 24 -7.88 -4.57 26.44
N TYR A 25 -8.96 -3.96 26.91
CA TYR A 25 -10.30 -4.16 26.39
C TYR A 25 -10.52 -3.35 25.11
N ASP A 26 -9.93 -2.15 25.02
CA ASP A 26 -9.90 -1.34 23.81
C ASP A 26 -9.23 -2.10 22.65
N TYR A 27 -8.05 -2.66 22.92
CA TYR A 27 -7.34 -3.49 21.93
C TYR A 27 -8.15 -4.74 21.55
N ALA A 28 -8.81 -5.39 22.52
CA ALA A 28 -9.60 -6.59 22.28
C ALA A 28 -10.86 -6.31 21.44
N ASP A 29 -11.57 -5.20 21.70
CA ASP A 29 -12.73 -4.78 20.91
C ASP A 29 -12.33 -4.49 19.46
N PHE A 30 -11.27 -3.71 19.26
CA PHE A 30 -10.77 -3.41 17.92
C PHE A 30 -10.33 -4.69 17.18
N TYR A 31 -9.54 -5.54 17.84
CA TYR A 31 -9.10 -6.81 17.27
C TYR A 31 -10.28 -7.72 16.92
N GLY A 32 -11.29 -7.81 17.79
CA GLY A 32 -12.49 -8.61 17.56
C GLY A 32 -13.28 -8.16 16.32
N ARG A 33 -13.51 -6.84 16.19
CA ARG A 33 -14.16 -6.26 15.01
C ARG A 33 -13.35 -6.50 13.74
N LEU A 34 -12.04 -6.31 13.82
CA LEU A 34 -11.15 -6.54 12.70
C LEU A 34 -11.17 -8.01 12.26
N ALA A 35 -11.11 -8.95 13.22
CA ALA A 35 -11.20 -10.38 12.97
C ALA A 35 -12.50 -10.78 12.27
N GLU A 36 -13.62 -10.29 12.79
CA GLU A 36 -14.96 -10.53 12.23
C GLU A 36 -15.02 -10.06 10.77
N TRP A 37 -14.60 -8.82 10.50
CA TRP A 37 -14.73 -8.24 9.16
C TRP A 37 -13.69 -8.75 8.15
N ILE A 38 -12.51 -9.17 8.59
CA ILE A 38 -11.58 -9.92 7.75
C ILE A 38 -12.25 -11.21 7.29
N SER A 39 -12.88 -11.96 8.20
CA SER A 39 -13.59 -13.20 7.87
C SER A 39 -14.80 -12.96 6.95
N LEU A 40 -15.67 -11.99 7.25
CA LEU A 40 -16.87 -11.69 6.45
C LEU A 40 -16.57 -11.16 5.04
N SER A 41 -15.42 -10.52 4.86
CA SER A 41 -15.00 -9.99 3.56
C SER A 41 -14.28 -11.00 2.68
N GLY A 42 -13.89 -12.16 3.22
CA GLY A 42 -13.00 -13.11 2.56
C GLY A 42 -11.56 -12.58 2.40
N SER A 43 -11.20 -11.52 3.13
CA SER A 43 -9.84 -10.98 3.08
C SER A 43 -8.89 -11.87 3.88
N LYS A 44 -7.62 -11.90 3.48
CA LYS A 44 -6.57 -12.62 4.22
C LYS A 44 -5.62 -11.61 4.85
N CYS A 45 -5.37 -11.72 6.15
CA CYS A 45 -4.40 -10.86 6.83
C CYS A 45 -3.05 -11.54 6.89
N LEU A 46 -1.98 -10.85 6.50
CA LEU A 46 -0.62 -11.41 6.49
C LEU A 46 0.27 -10.78 7.56
N ALA A 47 -0.05 -9.56 8.01
CA ALA A 47 0.60 -8.93 9.15
C ALA A 47 -0.31 -7.90 9.82
N TRP A 48 -0.15 -7.70 11.12
CA TRP A 48 -0.88 -6.66 11.84
C TRP A 48 -0.12 -6.21 13.09
N CYS A 49 -0.34 -4.96 13.49
CA CYS A 49 0.19 -4.39 14.73
C CYS A 49 -0.71 -3.26 15.22
N LEU A 50 -1.14 -3.33 16.47
CA LEU A 50 -1.87 -2.26 17.16
C LEU A 50 -0.92 -1.59 18.16
N MET A 51 -0.90 -0.27 18.15
CA MET A 51 -0.10 0.57 19.04
C MET A 51 -0.98 1.65 19.67
N PRO A 52 -0.62 2.23 20.82
CA PRO A 52 -1.52 3.07 21.60
C PRO A 52 -2.29 4.11 20.80
N ASN A 53 -1.68 4.79 19.82
CA ASN A 53 -2.31 5.83 19.02
C ASN A 53 -2.58 5.47 17.55
N HIS A 54 -2.18 4.31 17.05
CA HIS A 54 -2.37 3.92 15.64
C HIS A 54 -2.29 2.42 15.41
N PHE A 55 -2.68 1.97 14.23
CA PHE A 55 -2.52 0.57 13.83
C PHE A 55 -1.99 0.44 12.41
N HIS A 56 -1.43 -0.73 12.12
CA HIS A 56 -1.08 -1.18 10.78
C HIS A 56 -1.63 -2.58 10.54
N VAL A 57 -2.20 -2.81 9.36
CA VAL A 57 -2.68 -4.10 8.88
C VAL A 57 -2.21 -4.29 7.45
N PHE A 58 -1.69 -5.45 7.13
CA PHE A 58 -1.36 -5.86 5.77
C PHE A 58 -2.24 -7.02 5.38
N LEU A 59 -3.09 -6.80 4.39
CA LEU A 59 -4.10 -7.76 3.98
C LEU A 59 -4.18 -7.90 2.46
N MET A 60 -4.55 -9.09 2.00
CA MET A 60 -5.07 -9.32 0.66
C MET A 60 -6.57 -9.07 0.67
N ARG A 61 -7.06 -8.20 -0.22
CA ARG A 61 -8.48 -7.85 -0.28
C ARG A 61 -9.29 -9.03 -0.86
N GLY A 62 -10.32 -9.45 -0.12
CA GLY A 62 -11.25 -10.53 -0.50
C GLY A 62 -12.29 -10.09 -1.53
N ASP A 63 -13.55 -10.47 -1.34
CA ASP A 63 -14.64 -10.15 -2.28
C ASP A 63 -15.34 -8.82 -1.97
N ARG A 64 -15.32 -8.41 -0.69
CA ARG A 64 -15.93 -7.15 -0.25
C ARG A 64 -14.93 -5.98 -0.30
N PRO A 65 -15.37 -4.75 -0.63
CA PRO A 65 -14.50 -3.58 -0.63
C PRO A 65 -13.79 -3.39 0.70
N LEU A 66 -12.50 -3.04 0.65
CA LEU A 66 -11.72 -2.63 1.82
C LEU A 66 -12.39 -1.47 2.56
N SER A 67 -13.05 -0.57 1.82
CA SER A 67 -13.78 0.56 2.42
C SER A 67 -14.96 0.13 3.30
N GLU A 68 -15.63 -0.96 2.98
CA GLU A 68 -16.72 -1.53 3.79
C GLU A 68 -16.15 -2.11 5.09
N LEU A 69 -15.15 -2.99 4.98
CA LEU A 69 -14.42 -3.58 6.11
C LEU A 69 -13.95 -2.49 7.08
N MET A 70 -13.23 -1.49 6.57
CA MET A 70 -12.67 -0.44 7.42
C MET A 70 -13.73 0.51 7.98
N SER A 71 -14.82 0.77 7.26
CA SER A 71 -15.91 1.60 7.78
C SER A 71 -16.56 0.96 9.00
N HIS A 72 -16.85 -0.35 8.95
CA HIS A 72 -17.44 -1.06 10.07
C HIS A 72 -16.51 -1.16 11.27
N VAL A 73 -15.23 -1.50 11.05
CA VAL A 73 -14.24 -1.58 12.13
C VAL A 73 -14.05 -0.22 12.81
N LEU A 74 -13.77 0.83 12.04
CA LEU A 74 -13.44 2.14 12.60
C LEU A 74 -14.65 2.83 13.24
N THR A 75 -15.82 2.77 12.60
CA THR A 75 -17.02 3.43 13.11
C THR A 75 -17.53 2.72 14.37
N GLY A 76 -17.59 1.39 14.35
CA GLY A 76 -18.02 0.60 15.50
C GLY A 76 -17.08 0.77 16.70
N TYR A 77 -15.77 0.79 16.45
CA TYR A 77 -14.78 1.05 17.48
C TYR A 77 -14.89 2.46 18.06
N ALA A 78 -14.91 3.48 17.20
CA ALA A 78 -14.98 4.88 17.64
C ALA A 78 -16.25 5.15 18.47
N THR A 79 -17.37 4.54 18.10
CA THR A 79 -18.63 4.64 18.86
C THR A 79 -18.47 4.07 20.27
N THR A 80 -17.96 2.84 20.37
CA THR A 80 -17.77 2.15 21.67
C THR A 80 -16.76 2.87 22.56
N PHE A 81 -15.64 3.31 21.97
CA PHE A 81 -14.62 4.09 22.65
C PHE A 81 -15.17 5.42 23.17
N ASN A 82 -15.91 6.16 22.34
CA ASN A 82 -16.48 7.44 22.75
C ASN A 82 -17.50 7.29 23.88
N LEU A 83 -18.33 6.24 23.84
CA LEU A 83 -19.24 5.92 24.94
C LEU A 83 -18.49 5.57 26.23
N LYS A 84 -17.46 4.72 26.15
CA LYS A 84 -16.67 4.27 27.30
C LYS A 84 -15.91 5.41 27.99
N TYR A 85 -15.37 6.36 27.22
CA TYR A 85 -14.56 7.46 27.74
C TYR A 85 -15.30 8.79 27.78
N GLU A 86 -16.63 8.78 27.64
CA GLU A 86 -17.49 9.98 27.67
C GLU A 86 -17.01 11.10 26.72
N ARG A 87 -16.54 10.70 25.53
CA ARG A 87 -16.01 11.61 24.51
C ARG A 87 -17.08 11.96 23.48
N ALA A 88 -16.97 13.17 22.94
CA ALA A 88 -17.68 13.60 21.74
C ALA A 88 -16.70 13.86 20.59
N GLY A 89 -17.17 13.67 19.35
CA GLY A 89 -16.41 13.97 18.13
C GLY A 89 -15.58 12.82 17.57
N HIS A 90 -14.67 13.16 16.66
CA HIS A 90 -13.86 12.18 15.93
C HIS A 90 -12.78 11.54 16.82
N LEU A 91 -12.68 10.21 16.78
CA LEU A 91 -11.57 9.48 17.41
C LEU A 91 -10.34 9.42 16.50
N PHE A 92 -10.55 9.15 15.21
CA PHE A 92 -9.49 9.05 14.20
C PHE A 92 -9.32 10.37 13.47
N GLN A 93 -8.07 10.71 13.10
CA GLN A 93 -7.75 11.98 12.43
C GLN A 93 -8.41 12.10 11.05
N ASN A 94 -8.50 10.98 10.32
CA ASN A 94 -9.07 10.89 8.98
C ASN A 94 -9.67 9.49 8.79
N ARG A 95 -10.21 9.23 7.60
CA ARG A 95 -10.36 7.85 7.11
C ARG A 95 -9.01 7.11 7.14
N TYR A 96 -9.06 5.78 7.09
CA TYR A 96 -7.85 4.97 6.92
C TYR A 96 -7.08 5.37 5.65
N LYS A 97 -5.75 5.27 5.74
CA LYS A 97 -4.86 5.26 4.58
C LYS A 97 -4.69 3.82 4.10
N SER A 98 -4.62 3.63 2.79
CA SER A 98 -4.35 2.33 2.17
C SER A 98 -3.36 2.50 1.02
N ILE A 99 -2.28 1.74 1.06
CA ILE A 99 -1.26 1.70 0.01
C ILE A 99 -1.38 0.33 -0.67
N ILE A 100 -1.55 0.32 -1.99
CA ILE A 100 -1.58 -0.92 -2.78
C ILE A 100 -0.18 -1.43 -3.02
N CYS A 101 -0.01 -2.74 -2.92
CA CYS A 101 1.29 -3.40 -2.96
C CYS A 101 1.33 -4.29 -4.20
N LEU A 102 2.09 -3.86 -5.21
CA LEU A 102 2.06 -4.44 -6.55
C LEU A 102 3.17 -5.47 -6.80
N SER A 103 4.16 -5.57 -5.92
CA SER A 103 5.28 -6.52 -6.03
C SER A 103 5.28 -7.52 -4.87
N GLU A 104 5.69 -8.76 -5.15
CA GLU A 104 5.91 -9.76 -4.09
C GLU A 104 7.08 -9.38 -3.17
N ASN A 105 8.10 -8.70 -3.72
CA ASN A 105 9.22 -8.17 -2.93
C ASN A 105 8.74 -7.19 -1.85
N TYR A 106 7.78 -6.35 -2.19
CA TYR A 106 7.20 -5.39 -1.23
C TYR A 106 6.58 -6.09 -0.03
N LEU A 107 5.90 -7.23 -0.22
CA LEU A 107 5.28 -7.98 0.88
C LEU A 107 6.34 -8.44 1.89
N ARG A 108 7.46 -8.98 1.39
CA ARG A 108 8.59 -9.44 2.22
C ARG A 108 9.23 -8.33 3.02
N GLU A 109 9.03 -7.08 2.64
CA GLU A 109 9.48 -5.91 3.41
C GLU A 109 8.41 -5.34 4.34
N ALA A 110 7.15 -5.31 3.89
CA ALA A 110 6.04 -4.74 4.63
C ALA A 110 5.72 -5.54 5.89
N VAL A 111 5.78 -6.87 5.83
CA VAL A 111 5.47 -7.72 6.99
C VAL A 111 6.50 -7.51 8.13
N PRO A 112 7.83 -7.60 7.90
CA PRO A 112 8.81 -7.25 8.91
C PRO A 112 8.70 -5.82 9.41
N TYR A 113 8.42 -4.86 8.51
CA TYR A 113 8.19 -3.47 8.90
C TYR A 113 7.05 -3.34 9.91
N ILE A 114 5.90 -3.96 9.62
CA ILE A 114 4.72 -3.91 10.48
C ILE A 114 5.01 -4.54 11.83
N HIS A 115 5.58 -5.74 11.85
CA HIS A 115 5.85 -6.45 13.09
C HIS A 115 6.94 -5.78 13.93
N LEU A 116 7.88 -5.01 13.36
CA LEU A 116 8.89 -4.25 14.11
C LEU A 116 8.39 -2.93 14.69
N ASN A 117 7.15 -2.52 14.45
CA ASN A 117 6.62 -1.26 14.99
C ASN A 117 6.67 -1.15 16.52
N PRO A 118 6.36 -2.18 17.33
CA PRO A 118 6.45 -2.07 18.78
C PRO A 118 7.86 -1.73 19.26
N LEU A 119 8.89 -2.30 18.63
CA LEU A 119 10.30 -1.99 18.94
C LEU A 119 10.63 -0.55 18.54
N ARG A 120 10.24 -0.15 17.33
CA ARG A 120 10.48 1.22 16.82
C ARG A 120 9.77 2.30 17.64
N ALA A 121 8.60 2.00 18.17
CA ALA A 121 7.83 2.90 19.03
C ALA A 121 8.29 2.88 20.49
N GLY A 122 9.30 2.08 20.85
CA GLY A 122 9.79 1.94 22.22
C GLY A 122 8.82 1.24 23.17
N LEU A 123 7.83 0.51 22.64
CA LEU A 123 6.88 -0.29 23.45
C LEU A 123 7.52 -1.59 23.96
N ILE A 124 8.55 -2.05 23.26
CA ILE A 124 9.49 -3.10 23.69
C ILE A 124 10.91 -2.58 23.49
N LYS A 125 11.87 -3.11 24.26
CA LYS A 125 13.27 -2.67 24.26
C LYS A 125 14.15 -3.53 23.37
N GLU A 126 13.84 -4.82 23.29
CA GLU A 126 14.67 -5.79 22.60
C GLU A 126 13.88 -6.56 21.54
N LEU A 127 14.58 -7.01 20.50
CA LEU A 127 13.96 -7.82 19.44
C LEU A 127 13.40 -9.16 19.97
N SER A 128 14.03 -9.70 21.02
CA SER A 128 13.62 -10.93 21.72
C SER A 128 12.21 -10.83 22.33
N GLU A 129 11.80 -9.64 22.76
CA GLU A 129 10.50 -9.35 23.38
C GLU A 129 9.35 -9.29 22.35
N LEU A 130 9.66 -9.27 21.05
CA LEU A 130 8.64 -9.07 20.01
C LEU A 130 7.58 -10.19 19.99
N LYS A 131 7.98 -11.42 20.34
CA LYS A 131 7.07 -12.57 20.47
C LYS A 131 6.09 -12.43 21.64
N ASP A 132 6.41 -11.59 22.62
CA ASP A 132 5.62 -11.39 23.84
C ASP A 132 4.69 -10.17 23.72
N TYR A 133 4.89 -9.31 22.71
CA TYR A 133 3.98 -8.19 22.44
C TYR A 133 2.64 -8.67 21.87
N ARG A 134 1.63 -8.75 22.75
CA ARG A 134 0.32 -9.35 22.45
C ARG A 134 -0.41 -8.72 21.26
N TRP A 135 -0.22 -7.44 21.00
CA TRP A 135 -0.99 -6.70 19.99
C TRP A 135 -0.26 -6.60 18.64
N CYS A 136 0.46 -7.65 18.27
CA CYS A 136 1.14 -7.81 16.99
C CYS A 136 1.00 -9.25 16.48
N GLY A 137 0.98 -9.40 15.16
CA GLY A 137 0.91 -10.69 14.47
C GLY A 137 2.21 -11.52 14.51
N HIS A 138 3.30 -11.00 15.08
CA HIS A 138 4.60 -11.70 15.10
C HIS A 138 4.53 -13.09 15.75
N ALA A 139 3.91 -13.23 16.92
CA ALA A 139 3.76 -14.53 17.58
C ALA A 139 2.93 -15.52 16.75
N ALA A 140 1.91 -15.03 16.02
CA ALA A 140 1.11 -15.87 15.12
C ALA A 140 1.92 -16.32 13.90
N ALA A 141 2.73 -15.43 13.31
CA ALA A 141 3.64 -15.78 12.22
C ALA A 141 4.62 -16.91 12.63
N LEU A 142 5.12 -16.87 13.86
CA LEU A 142 6.00 -17.91 14.42
C LEU A 142 5.27 -19.21 14.80
N GLY A 143 3.94 -19.26 14.73
CA GLY A 143 3.16 -20.42 15.19
C GLY A 143 3.11 -20.56 16.72
N LEU A 144 3.46 -19.52 17.47
CA LEU A 144 3.44 -19.50 18.94
C LEU A 144 2.07 -19.11 19.52
N ARG A 145 1.14 -18.67 18.65
CA ARG A 145 -0.24 -18.36 18.99
C ARG A 145 -1.16 -19.32 18.24
N GLY A 146 -2.24 -19.74 18.90
CA GLY A 146 -3.30 -20.56 18.30
C GLY A 146 -4.09 -19.79 17.24
N LYS A 147 -5.42 -19.68 17.41
CA LYS A 147 -6.26 -18.92 16.47
C LYS A 147 -5.88 -17.44 16.47
N ASP A 148 -5.62 -16.88 15.29
CA ASP A 148 -5.30 -15.47 15.06
C ASP A 148 -5.97 -14.97 13.77
N ILE A 149 -6.01 -13.65 13.55
CA ILE A 149 -6.48 -13.06 12.29
C ILE A 149 -5.48 -13.24 11.16
N LEU A 150 -4.20 -13.43 11.49
CA LEU A 150 -3.16 -13.71 10.52
C LEU A 150 -3.42 -15.08 9.86
N ASP A 151 -3.64 -15.08 8.55
CA ASP A 151 -3.70 -16.27 7.72
C ASP A 151 -2.28 -16.80 7.55
N ARG A 152 -1.94 -17.77 8.41
CA ARG A 152 -0.57 -18.28 8.48
C ARG A 152 -0.17 -19.06 7.23
N SER A 153 -1.11 -19.75 6.59
CA SER A 153 -0.82 -20.47 5.35
C SER A 153 -0.42 -19.48 4.27
N GLU A 154 -1.28 -18.48 4.01
CA GLU A 154 -1.01 -17.43 3.04
C GLU A 154 0.29 -16.70 3.36
N PHE A 155 0.51 -16.33 4.63
CA PHE A 155 1.77 -15.69 5.06
C PHE A 155 3.00 -16.54 4.71
N LEU A 156 3.01 -17.83 5.01
CA LEU A 156 4.17 -18.71 4.78
C LEU A 156 4.46 -18.88 3.28
N ASP A 157 3.44 -18.94 2.44
CA ASP A 157 3.58 -19.07 0.98
C ASP A 157 4.47 -17.95 0.40
N HIS A 158 4.35 -16.73 0.95
CA HIS A 158 5.16 -15.59 0.51
C HIS A 158 6.62 -15.61 0.99
N PHE A 159 6.95 -16.39 2.02
CA PHE A 159 8.33 -16.57 2.50
C PHE A 159 9.00 -17.85 1.98
N GLY A 160 8.22 -18.73 1.33
CA GLY A 160 8.67 -19.82 0.48
C GLY A 160 9.30 -21.02 1.19
N GLY A 161 9.29 -22.16 0.48
CA GLY A 161 9.85 -23.42 0.95
C GLY A 161 8.93 -24.18 1.91
N THR A 162 9.52 -24.94 2.83
CA THR A 162 8.81 -25.59 3.94
C THR A 162 8.38 -24.56 4.99
N GLU A 163 7.42 -24.91 5.85
CA GLU A 163 7.03 -24.08 6.99
C GLU A 163 8.24 -23.59 7.81
N ARG A 164 9.17 -24.51 8.12
CA ARG A 164 10.39 -24.17 8.86
C ARG A 164 11.24 -23.14 8.12
N SER A 165 11.50 -23.35 6.82
CA SER A 165 12.31 -22.43 6.04
C SER A 165 11.64 -21.07 5.82
N ALA A 166 10.32 -21.03 5.68
CA ALA A 166 9.55 -19.79 5.57
C ALA A 166 9.65 -18.96 6.85
N VAL A 167 9.52 -19.60 8.03
CA VAL A 167 9.72 -18.94 9.32
C VAL A 167 11.17 -18.45 9.47
N GLU A 168 12.16 -19.26 9.10
CA GLU A 168 13.58 -18.84 9.11
C GLU A 168 13.84 -17.64 8.18
N ASN A 169 13.28 -17.65 6.97
CA ASN A 169 13.40 -16.54 6.01
C ASN A 169 12.75 -15.26 6.57
N TYR A 170 11.58 -15.38 7.19
CA TYR A 170 10.91 -14.28 7.87
C TYR A 170 11.76 -13.71 9.03
N LEU A 171 12.32 -14.57 9.88
CA LEU A 171 13.19 -14.16 10.98
C LEU A 171 14.47 -13.47 10.48
N ARG A 172 15.08 -13.95 9.39
CA ARG A 172 16.21 -13.27 8.75
C ARG A 172 15.81 -11.87 8.26
N ALA A 173 14.63 -11.72 7.66
CA ALA A 173 14.13 -10.42 7.20
C ALA A 173 13.90 -9.45 8.38
N ILE A 174 13.33 -9.93 9.49
CA ILE A 174 13.19 -9.18 10.74
C ILE A 174 14.55 -8.72 11.28
N ALA A 175 15.52 -9.63 11.40
CA ALA A 175 16.84 -9.33 11.95
C ALA A 175 17.62 -8.35 11.07
N ALA A 176 17.65 -8.57 9.76
CA ALA A 176 18.30 -7.68 8.80
C ALA A 176 17.71 -6.27 8.85
N ARG A 177 16.38 -6.17 8.97
CA ARG A 177 15.67 -4.90 9.07
C ARG A 177 15.97 -4.17 10.37
N ALA A 178 15.90 -4.87 11.51
CA ALA A 178 16.23 -4.30 12.82
C ALA A 178 17.68 -3.79 12.87
N ALA A 179 18.63 -4.53 12.30
CA ALA A 179 20.04 -4.14 12.25
C ALA A 179 20.29 -2.92 11.35
N SER A 180 19.52 -2.77 10.26
CA SER A 180 19.70 -1.65 9.34
C SER A 180 19.25 -0.28 9.86
N GLY A 181 18.53 -0.24 10.99
CA GLY A 181 17.91 1.00 11.50
C GLY A 181 16.85 1.60 10.57
N ARG A 182 16.50 0.92 9.46
CA ARG A 182 15.63 1.47 8.41
C ARG A 182 14.18 1.53 8.83
N LEU A 183 13.64 2.74 8.71
CA LEU A 183 12.33 3.14 9.23
C LEU A 183 11.15 2.87 8.28
N GLY A 184 11.34 2.37 7.05
CA GLY A 184 10.28 1.98 6.10
C GLY A 184 10.77 1.00 5.00
N PRO A 185 9.88 0.26 4.30
CA PRO A 185 10.22 -0.51 3.09
C PRO A 185 10.93 0.36 2.05
N GLU A 186 11.89 -0.22 1.32
CA GLU A 186 12.75 0.44 0.33
C GLU A 186 11.95 0.96 -0.87
N GLU A 187 10.76 0.38 -1.13
CA GLU A 187 9.82 0.75 -2.18
C GLU A 187 8.54 1.46 -1.68
N LEU A 188 8.42 1.77 -0.38
CA LEU A 188 7.28 2.54 0.12
C LEU A 188 7.47 4.04 -0.22
N PRO A 189 6.47 4.75 -0.79
CA PRO A 189 6.46 6.20 -0.71
C PRO A 189 6.58 6.58 0.77
N GLU A 190 7.57 7.41 1.12
CA GLU A 190 7.74 7.86 2.50
C GLU A 190 6.41 8.38 3.02
N THR A 191 5.92 7.78 4.10
CA THR A 191 4.73 8.29 4.79
C THR A 191 5.21 9.12 5.98
N PRO A 192 4.60 10.30 6.25
CA PRO A 192 5.22 11.40 7.00
C PRO A 192 5.37 11.16 8.52
N ASP A 193 5.26 9.92 8.98
CA ASP A 193 4.84 9.68 10.35
C ASP A 193 5.97 9.49 11.38
N GLN A 194 7.19 9.91 11.01
CA GLN A 194 8.41 9.58 11.76
C GLN A 194 9.33 10.75 12.14
N ALA A 195 8.89 12.00 12.10
CA ALA A 195 9.65 13.11 12.64
C ALA A 195 8.98 13.76 13.88
N SER A 196 9.84 14.18 14.82
CA SER A 196 9.59 14.77 16.15
C SER A 196 8.93 16.17 16.11
N PRO A 197 8.51 16.76 17.26
CA PRO A 197 7.26 17.52 17.39
C PRO A 197 7.26 19.01 17.02
N ASP A 198 8.36 19.60 16.55
CA ASP A 198 8.41 21.05 16.35
C ASP A 198 8.86 21.39 14.92
N ARG A 199 7.89 21.73 14.07
CA ARG A 199 7.91 22.77 13.01
C ARG A 199 6.80 22.49 11.99
N GLU A 200 5.81 23.37 11.96
CA GLU A 200 5.08 23.64 10.72
C GLU A 200 6.12 24.09 9.67
N THR A 201 6.45 23.24 8.69
CA THR A 201 6.81 23.60 7.30
C THR A 201 7.30 22.37 6.51
N GLN A 202 6.88 22.30 5.24
CA GLN A 202 7.53 21.56 4.13
C GLN A 202 7.21 20.05 3.90
N GLU A 203 6.18 19.48 4.54
CA GLU A 203 5.76 18.07 4.31
C GLU A 203 4.47 17.87 3.48
N ASP A 204 3.83 18.95 3.03
CA ASP A 204 2.94 18.89 1.85
C ASP A 204 3.75 18.78 0.54
N LEU A 205 5.09 18.84 0.60
CA LEU A 205 5.99 18.89 -0.56
C LEU A 205 6.48 17.50 -1.05
N VAL A 206 6.20 16.41 -0.32
CA VAL A 206 6.66 15.04 -0.67
C VAL A 206 5.55 14.21 -1.34
N LEU A 207 4.51 14.86 -1.89
CA LEU A 207 3.62 14.24 -2.89
C LEU A 207 4.23 14.27 -4.31
N SER A 208 5.50 14.69 -4.46
CA SER A 208 6.16 14.94 -5.76
C SER A 208 7.54 14.31 -6.00
N ALA A 209 8.09 13.47 -5.10
CA ALA A 209 9.40 12.85 -5.36
C ALA A 209 9.27 11.56 -6.21
N PRO A 210 10.18 11.34 -7.19
CA PRO A 210 10.05 10.29 -8.20
C PRO A 210 10.39 8.91 -7.62
N ILE A 211 9.56 7.91 -7.93
CA ILE A 211 9.88 6.51 -7.69
C ILE A 211 11.00 6.13 -8.66
N HIS A 212 12.21 5.91 -8.15
CA HIS A 212 13.30 5.28 -8.87
C HIS A 212 13.61 3.93 -8.22
N SER A 213 13.20 2.85 -8.90
CA SER A 213 13.81 1.52 -8.86
C SER A 213 13.07 0.62 -9.86
N GLY A 214 13.66 -0.05 -10.85
CA GLY A 214 15.02 -0.06 -11.39
C GLY A 214 14.99 -0.65 -12.82
N ASN A 215 15.98 -0.28 -13.63
CA ASN A 215 16.39 -0.88 -14.91
C ASN A 215 15.31 -1.27 -15.93
N VAL A 216 14.56 -0.28 -16.42
CA VAL A 216 14.36 -0.18 -17.87
C VAL A 216 14.82 1.22 -18.28
N MET A 217 16.00 1.30 -18.88
CA MET A 217 16.47 2.52 -19.53
C MET A 217 15.56 2.74 -20.76
N PHE A 218 14.45 3.44 -20.59
CA PHE A 218 13.77 4.02 -21.74
C PHE A 218 14.60 5.25 -22.14
N PRO A 219 15.18 5.32 -23.36
CA PRO A 219 15.84 6.55 -23.81
C PRO A 219 14.83 7.69 -23.70
N ALA A 220 15.29 8.90 -23.33
CA ALA A 220 14.42 10.04 -23.13
C ALA A 220 13.53 10.28 -24.36
N GLN A 221 12.26 9.89 -24.28
CA GLN A 221 11.34 9.97 -25.41
C GLN A 221 10.78 11.39 -25.49
N SER A 222 10.97 12.03 -26.64
CA SER A 222 10.29 13.27 -27.02
C SER A 222 8.76 13.10 -26.94
N ARG A 223 8.04 14.23 -26.86
CA ARG A 223 6.56 14.22 -26.87
C ARG A 223 5.99 13.44 -28.05
N GLU A 224 6.65 13.53 -29.20
CA GLU A 224 6.22 12.88 -30.44
C GLU A 224 6.37 11.35 -30.37
N GLU A 225 7.45 10.87 -29.76
CA GLU A 225 7.67 9.43 -29.56
C GLU A 225 6.65 8.84 -28.57
N SER A 226 6.33 9.55 -27.49
CA SER A 226 5.26 9.12 -26.57
C SER A 226 3.90 9.03 -27.26
N LEU A 227 3.60 9.95 -28.18
CA LEU A 227 2.35 9.93 -28.97
C LEU A 227 2.34 8.76 -29.96
N ALA A 228 3.44 8.55 -30.68
CA ALA A 228 3.57 7.43 -31.62
C ALA A 228 3.42 6.07 -30.92
N LEU A 229 4.03 5.91 -29.75
CA LEU A 229 3.91 4.68 -28.97
C LEU A 229 2.50 4.52 -28.38
N THR A 230 1.88 5.59 -27.89
CA THR A 230 0.49 5.55 -27.42
C THR A 230 -0.47 5.10 -28.53
N GLU A 231 -0.33 5.66 -29.72
CA GLU A 231 -1.12 5.28 -30.90
C GLU A 231 -0.93 3.80 -31.24
N ARG A 232 0.31 3.30 -31.23
CA ARG A 232 0.62 1.90 -31.47
C ARG A 232 0.00 0.94 -30.42
N ILE A 233 -0.02 1.34 -29.15
CA ILE A 233 -0.56 0.49 -28.07
C ILE A 233 -2.09 0.53 -28.05
N SER A 234 -2.68 1.72 -28.20
CA SER A 234 -4.12 1.92 -28.02
C SER A 234 -4.95 1.84 -29.30
N GLY A 235 -4.32 1.93 -30.47
CA GLY A 235 -5.00 2.05 -31.77
C GLY A 235 -5.72 3.39 -31.98
N VAL A 236 -5.50 4.38 -31.11
CA VAL A 236 -6.14 5.70 -31.16
C VAL A 236 -5.22 6.72 -31.82
N GLU A 237 -5.74 7.44 -32.82
CA GLU A 237 -5.03 8.52 -33.50
C GLU A 237 -4.57 9.61 -32.53
N ARG A 238 -3.34 10.10 -32.70
CA ARG A 238 -2.68 11.06 -31.79
C ARG A 238 -3.50 12.31 -31.48
N GLY A 239 -4.18 12.87 -32.48
CA GLY A 239 -5.00 14.07 -32.32
C GLY A 239 -6.21 13.86 -31.40
N SER A 240 -6.75 12.65 -31.37
CA SER A 240 -7.94 12.29 -30.59
C SER A 240 -7.68 12.23 -29.08
N ILE A 241 -6.42 12.03 -28.66
CA ILE A 241 -5.99 11.97 -27.25
C ILE A 241 -6.30 13.29 -26.53
N PHE A 242 -6.17 14.43 -27.21
CA PHE A 242 -6.37 15.78 -26.67
C PHE A 242 -7.80 16.31 -26.84
N GLY A 243 -8.70 15.52 -27.42
CA GLY A 243 -10.12 15.90 -27.56
C GLY A 243 -10.84 16.03 -26.22
N LEU A 244 -12.09 16.48 -26.22
CA LEU A 244 -12.89 16.64 -24.99
C LEU A 244 -13.71 15.39 -24.62
N THR A 245 -13.76 14.39 -25.50
CA THR A 245 -14.58 13.19 -25.29
C THR A 245 -14.12 12.36 -24.09
N ARG A 246 -15.07 11.73 -23.40
CA ARG A 246 -14.85 10.83 -22.26
C ARG A 246 -15.02 9.36 -22.63
N ALA A 247 -15.04 9.04 -23.93
CA ALA A 247 -15.11 7.66 -24.41
C ALA A 247 -14.01 6.80 -23.77
N HIS A 248 -14.36 5.56 -23.42
CA HIS A 248 -13.47 4.64 -22.72
C HIS A 248 -12.15 4.41 -23.49
N THR A 249 -12.22 4.27 -24.81
CA THR A 249 -11.06 4.11 -25.72
C THR A 249 -10.10 5.30 -25.66
N ILE A 250 -10.62 6.52 -25.68
CA ILE A 250 -9.80 7.74 -25.57
C ILE A 250 -9.23 7.89 -24.16
N SER A 251 -10.00 7.54 -23.12
CA SER A 251 -9.49 7.56 -21.75
C SER A 251 -8.37 6.53 -21.53
N HIS A 252 -8.43 5.39 -22.22
CA HIS A 252 -7.36 4.39 -22.22
C HIS A 252 -6.11 4.95 -22.90
N ALA A 253 -6.23 5.52 -24.10
CA ALA A 253 -5.11 6.15 -24.80
C ALA A 253 -4.45 7.28 -23.97
N ARG A 254 -5.25 8.15 -23.34
CA ARG A 254 -4.72 9.18 -22.43
C ARG A 254 -3.96 8.61 -21.24
N ALA A 255 -4.40 7.47 -20.71
CA ALA A 255 -3.72 6.80 -19.60
C ALA A 255 -2.31 6.37 -20.01
N ILE A 256 -2.18 5.69 -21.14
CA ILE A 256 -0.88 5.27 -21.71
C ILE A 256 0.01 6.49 -21.99
N TYR A 257 -0.53 7.54 -22.64
CA TYR A 257 0.21 8.77 -22.92
C TYR A 257 0.73 9.44 -21.63
N CYS A 258 -0.12 9.57 -20.61
CA CYS A 258 0.27 10.14 -19.33
C CYS A 258 1.41 9.36 -18.66
N TYR A 259 1.32 8.02 -18.69
CA TYR A 259 2.36 7.15 -18.14
C TYR A 259 3.69 7.33 -18.88
N LEU A 260 3.68 7.23 -20.21
CA LEU A 260 4.89 7.37 -21.04
C LEU A 260 5.56 8.74 -20.87
N ARG A 261 4.77 9.82 -20.85
CA ARG A 261 5.32 11.17 -20.65
C ARG A 261 5.88 11.38 -19.25
N LYS A 262 5.29 10.72 -18.25
CA LYS A 262 5.77 10.79 -16.87
C LYS A 262 7.07 10.00 -16.68
N GLU A 263 7.11 8.77 -17.18
CA GLU A 263 8.24 7.85 -17.03
C GLU A 263 9.42 8.18 -17.96
N SER A 264 9.15 8.40 -19.25
CA SER A 264 10.23 8.56 -20.25
C SER A 264 10.78 9.98 -20.34
N ALA A 265 10.00 11.00 -19.95
CA ALA A 265 10.37 12.40 -20.13
C ALA A 265 10.34 13.22 -18.83
N GLY A 266 10.07 12.60 -17.68
CA GLY A 266 10.03 13.26 -16.37
C GLY A 266 9.01 14.40 -16.26
N VAL A 267 8.01 14.44 -17.14
CA VAL A 267 7.09 15.58 -17.27
C VAL A 267 6.24 15.70 -15.99
N SER A 268 6.06 16.94 -15.51
CA SER A 268 5.23 17.19 -14.33
C SER A 268 3.76 16.88 -14.61
N GLY A 269 3.04 16.43 -13.58
CA GLY A 269 1.60 16.18 -13.68
C GLY A 269 0.79 17.45 -13.98
N GLU A 270 1.32 18.62 -13.61
CA GLU A 270 0.75 19.94 -13.94
C GLU A 270 0.78 20.21 -15.44
N ARG A 271 1.93 20.01 -16.10
CA ARG A 271 2.05 20.17 -17.55
C ARG A 271 1.16 19.19 -18.31
N LEU A 272 1.03 17.95 -17.83
CA LEU A 272 0.11 16.97 -18.41
C LEU A 272 -1.37 17.36 -18.22
N ALA A 273 -1.72 18.01 -17.10
CA ALA A 273 -3.07 18.48 -16.82
C ALA A 273 -3.46 19.62 -17.78
N GLU A 274 -2.52 20.52 -18.05
CA GLU A 274 -2.65 21.58 -19.05
C GLU A 274 -2.77 21.01 -20.46
N GLU A 275 -1.86 20.11 -20.85
CA GLU A 275 -1.86 19.47 -22.18
C GLU A 275 -3.18 18.75 -22.47
N LEU A 276 -3.73 18.03 -21.49
CA LEU A 276 -4.96 17.22 -21.64
C LEU A 276 -6.24 17.95 -21.24
N ARG A 277 -6.15 19.16 -20.69
CA ARG A 277 -7.29 19.95 -20.18
C ARG A 277 -8.15 19.18 -19.17
N ILE A 278 -7.50 18.50 -18.23
CA ILE A 278 -8.14 17.74 -17.15
C ILE A 278 -7.56 18.12 -15.79
N SER A 279 -8.24 17.75 -14.70
CA SER A 279 -7.71 18.02 -13.36
C SER A 279 -6.40 17.28 -13.09
N ARG A 280 -5.53 17.85 -12.25
CA ARG A 280 -4.31 17.18 -11.77
C ARG A 280 -4.60 15.80 -11.16
N SER A 281 -5.69 15.71 -10.40
CA SER A 281 -6.19 14.44 -9.85
C SER A 281 -6.63 13.43 -10.91
N GLY A 282 -7.11 13.90 -12.06
CA GLY A 282 -7.41 13.09 -13.24
C GLY A 282 -6.14 12.56 -13.90
N VAL A 283 -5.12 13.39 -14.05
CA VAL A 283 -3.80 12.99 -14.57
C VAL A 283 -3.17 11.92 -13.71
N SER A 284 -3.10 12.11 -12.39
CA SER A 284 -2.52 11.10 -11.48
C SER A 284 -3.20 9.73 -11.61
N ARG A 285 -4.53 9.72 -11.80
CA ARG A 285 -5.30 8.49 -12.03
C ARG A 285 -5.00 7.84 -13.38
N LEU A 286 -4.79 8.65 -14.41
CA LEU A 286 -4.44 8.20 -15.75
C LEU A 286 -3.03 7.61 -15.81
N ILE A 287 -2.03 8.24 -15.16
CA ILE A 287 -0.67 7.70 -15.05
C ILE A 287 -0.70 6.28 -14.47
N TRP A 288 -1.44 6.10 -13.37
CA TRP A 288 -1.53 4.80 -12.69
C TRP A 288 -2.18 3.72 -13.58
N ARG A 289 -3.26 4.06 -14.29
CA ARG A 289 -3.90 3.14 -15.25
C ARG A 289 -3.01 2.84 -16.44
N GLY A 290 -2.30 3.85 -16.95
CA GLY A 290 -1.40 3.75 -18.09
C GLY A 290 -0.27 2.76 -17.87
N ARG A 291 0.28 2.71 -16.66
CA ARG A 291 1.29 1.72 -16.27
C ARG A 291 0.79 0.29 -16.47
N GLY A 292 -0.43 -0.01 -16.01
CA GLY A 292 -1.03 -1.34 -16.18
C GLY A 292 -1.19 -1.72 -17.66
N TYR A 293 -1.80 -0.83 -18.45
CA TYR A 293 -2.00 -1.04 -19.88
C TYR A 293 -0.68 -1.25 -20.64
N PHE A 294 0.35 -0.49 -20.28
CA PHE A 294 1.67 -0.60 -20.89
C PHE A 294 2.34 -1.95 -20.57
N LEU A 295 2.33 -2.37 -19.29
CA LEU A 295 2.92 -3.65 -18.88
C LEU A 295 2.20 -4.85 -19.48
N ASP A 296 0.87 -4.78 -19.63
CA ASP A 296 0.09 -5.83 -20.30
C ASP A 296 0.45 -5.92 -21.78
N TRP A 297 0.61 -4.78 -22.45
CA TRP A 297 1.08 -4.72 -23.83
C TRP A 297 2.50 -5.27 -24.00
N GLU A 298 3.45 -4.91 -23.12
CA GLU A 298 4.82 -5.43 -23.16
C GLU A 298 4.86 -6.95 -23.00
N LYS A 299 4.06 -7.52 -22.09
CA LYS A 299 3.97 -8.97 -21.90
C LYS A 299 3.48 -9.67 -23.18
N LEU A 300 2.46 -9.14 -23.82
CA LEU A 300 1.91 -9.70 -25.06
C LEU A 300 2.93 -9.61 -26.21
N ASN A 301 3.65 -8.50 -26.34
CA ASN A 301 4.62 -8.31 -27.42
C ASN A 301 5.95 -9.04 -27.19
N ASN A 302 6.40 -9.19 -25.94
CA ASN A 302 7.59 -9.97 -25.61
C ASN A 302 7.36 -11.49 -25.74
N SER A 303 6.14 -11.97 -25.49
CA SER A 303 5.74 -13.37 -25.76
C SER A 303 5.71 -13.69 -27.26
N THR A 304 5.46 -12.68 -28.10
CA THR A 304 5.44 -12.83 -29.57
C THR A 304 6.85 -12.83 -30.16
N THR A 305 7.82 -12.22 -29.46
CA THR A 305 9.22 -12.15 -29.90
C THR A 305 9.99 -13.44 -29.59
N SER A 306 9.59 -14.22 -28.57
CA SER A 306 10.18 -15.53 -28.30
C SER A 306 9.65 -16.66 -29.19
N LEU A 307 8.51 -16.48 -29.87
CA LEU A 307 7.92 -17.47 -30.78
C LEU A 307 8.35 -17.30 -32.25
N LEU A 308 9.01 -16.19 -32.59
CA LEU A 308 9.61 -15.95 -33.92
C LEU A 308 11.15 -16.00 -33.89
N GLY A 309 11.73 -16.41 -32.76
CA GLY A 309 13.16 -16.37 -32.50
C GLY A 309 13.68 -17.60 -31.78
N ARG A 310 13.32 -18.81 -32.26
CA ARG A 310 14.12 -20.05 -32.25
C ARG A 310 13.30 -21.24 -32.74
#